data_AF-A0A7H4N534-F1
#
_entry.id   AF-A0A7H4N534-F1
#
_cell.length_a   1.000
_cell.length_b   1.000
_cell.length_c   1.000
_cell.angle_alpha   90.00
_cell.angle_beta   90.00
_cell.angle_gamma   90.00
#
_symmetry.space_group_name_H-M   'P 1'
#
loop_
_entity.id
_entity.type
_entity.pdbx_description
1 polymer ?
#
loop_
_entity_poly.entity_id
_entity_poly.type
_entity_poly.pdbx_seq_one_letter_code
_entity_poly.pdbx_strand_id
1 'polypeptide(L)' 'MAQQGLAVMFSSSELDEVMALADRILVMADGRITADLPRHAVTREKLIAASTPQD' A
#
# COMPACT_ATOMS: atom_id res chain seq x y z
N MET A 1 -13.94 -12.95 -5.94
CA MET A 1 -14.39 -11.57 -5.70
C MET A 1 -13.67 -10.59 -6.62
N ALA A 2 -12.33 -10.45 -6.56
CA ALA A 2 -11.59 -9.61 -7.52
C ALA A 2 -11.78 -10.02 -8.99
N GLN A 3 -11.70 -11.33 -9.29
CA GLN A 3 -11.94 -11.87 -10.65
C GLN A 3 -13.38 -11.70 -11.17
N GLN A 4 -14.32 -11.25 -10.33
CA GLN A 4 -15.70 -10.94 -10.73
C GLN A 4 -15.87 -9.44 -11.06
N GLY A 5 -14.77 -8.69 -11.18
CA GLY A 5 -14.78 -7.25 -11.50
C GLY A 5 -15.04 -6.34 -10.29
N LEU A 6 -14.97 -6.88 -9.07
CA LEU A 6 -15.17 -6.13 -7.83
C LEU A 6 -13.84 -5.75 -7.20
N ALA A 7 -13.66 -4.48 -6.84
CA ALA A 7 -12.50 -4.05 -6.06
C ALA A 7 -12.66 -4.47 -4.59
N VAL A 8 -11.58 -4.97 -4.00
CA VAL A 8 -11.49 -5.28 -2.57
C VAL A 8 -10.49 -4.33 -1.93
N MET A 9 -10.92 -3.62 -0.89
CA MET A 9 -10.05 -2.78 -0.08
C MET A 9 -9.80 -3.44 1.26
N PHE A 10 -8.53 -3.51 1.65
CA PHE A 10 -8.09 -3.99 2.95
C PHE A 10 -6.95 -3.10 3.45
N SER A 11 -6.70 -3.12 4.76
CA SER A 11 -5.58 -2.45 5.38
C SER A 11 -4.88 -3.41 6.33
N SER A 12 -3.55 -3.46 6.25
CA SER A 12 -2.71 -4.22 7.16
C SER A 12 -1.48 -3.39 7.52
N SER A 13 -0.99 -3.56 8.75
CA SER A 13 0.30 -3.02 9.21
C SER A 13 1.46 -3.96 8.90
N GLU A 14 1.19 -5.18 8.45
CA GLU A 14 2.21 -6.15 8.05
C GLU A 14 2.57 -5.96 6.57
N LEU A 15 3.77 -5.44 6.32
CA LEU A 15 4.20 -5.07 4.97
C LEU A 15 4.16 -6.24 3.98
N ASP A 16 4.53 -7.44 4.44
CA ASP A 16 4.55 -8.65 3.62
C ASP A 16 3.15 -9.04 3.15
N GLU A 17 2.11 -8.83 3.97
CA GLU A 17 0.73 -9.12 3.60
C GLU A 17 0.25 -8.20 2.48
N VAL A 18 0.51 -6.89 2.60
CA VAL A 18 0.15 -5.91 1.56
C VAL A 18 0.93 -6.17 0.27
N MET A 19 2.22 -6.49 0.39
CA MET A 19 3.09 -6.86 -0.73
C MET A 19 2.76 -8.23 -1.36
N ALA A 20 2.05 -9.12 -0.67
CA ALA A 20 1.61 -10.39 -1.22
C ALA A 20 0.25 -10.27 -1.95
N LEU A 21 -0.66 -9.41 -1.45
CA LEU A 21 -2.07 -9.43 -1.88
C LEU A 21 -2.51 -8.25 -2.76
N ALA A 22 -1.97 -7.05 -2.57
CA ALA A 22 -2.50 -5.84 -3.20
C ALA A 22 -1.97 -5.55 -4.62
N ASP A 23 -2.86 -5.30 -5.58
CA ASP A 23 -2.48 -4.83 -6.93
C ASP A 23 -2.00 -3.36 -6.94
N ARG A 24 -2.45 -2.58 -5.95
CA ARG A 24 -2.11 -1.17 -5.73
C ARG A 24 -2.09 -0.89 -4.24
N ILE A 25 -1.10 -0.14 -3.78
CA ILE A 25 -0.90 0.17 -2.36
C ILE A 25 -0.95 1.69 -2.19
N LEU A 26 -1.83 2.14 -1.30
CA LEU A 26 -1.84 3.50 -0.79
C LEU A 26 -1.19 3.48 0.59
N VAL A 27 -0.23 4.37 0.82
CA VAL A 27 0.38 4.55 2.14
C VAL A 27 -0.18 5.82 2.75
N MET A 28 -0.59 5.74 4.02
CA MET A 28 -1.13 6.86 4.77
C MET A 28 -0.24 7.14 5.98
N ALA A 29 0.13 8.40 6.17
CA ALA A 29 0.80 8.93 7.36
C ALA A 29 0.20 10.30 7.69
N ASP A 30 0.01 10.59 8.98
CA ASP A 30 -0.59 11.85 9.48
C ASP A 30 -1.91 12.26 8.78
N GLY A 31 -2.77 11.27 8.52
CA GLY A 31 -4.06 11.47 7.88
C GLY A 31 -3.98 11.86 6.40
N ARG A 32 -2.81 11.72 5.77
CA ARG A 32 -2.58 12.03 4.35
C ARG A 32 -2.06 10.81 3.61
N ILE A 33 -2.43 10.69 2.33
CA ILE A 33 -1.84 9.69 1.44
C ILE A 33 -0.45 10.21 1.04
N THR A 34 0.59 9.50 1.44
CA THR A 34 1.99 9.85 1.18
C THR A 34 2.57 9.07 0.01
N ALA A 35 1.96 7.95 -0.37
CA ALA A 35 2.32 7.22 -1.57
C ALA A 35 1.12 6.52 -2.20
N ASP A 36 1.19 6.40 -3.52
CA ASP A 36 0.25 5.68 -4.37
C ASP A 36 1.05 4.85 -5.37
N LEU A 37 1.16 3.55 -5.10
CA LEU A 37 2.10 2.68 -5.78
C LEU A 37 1.37 1.52 -6.46
N PRO A 38 1.50 1.34 -7.79
CA PRO A 38 1.12 0.08 -8.43
C PRO A 38 2.08 -1.04 -7.99
N ARG A 39 1.62 -2.29 -7.99
CA ARG A 39 2.39 -3.47 -7.54
C ARG A 39 3.83 -3.50 -8.03
N HIS A 40 4.08 -3.23 -9.31
CA HIS A 40 5.42 -3.29 -9.90
C HIS A 40 6.39 -2.22 -9.38
N ALA A 41 5.87 -1.13 -8.78
CA ALA A 41 6.67 -0.05 -8.24
C ALA A 41 6.94 -0.20 -6.74
N VAL A 42 6.30 -1.17 -6.09
CA VAL A 42 6.38 -1.43 -4.65
C VAL A 42 7.72 -2.07 -4.31
N THR A 43 8.37 -1.50 -3.29
CA THR A 43 9.56 -2.05 -2.62
C THR A 43 9.39 -1.79 -1.13
N ARG A 44 9.98 -2.65 -0.28
CA ARG A 44 9.93 -2.48 1.18
C ARG A 44 10.44 -1.10 1.61
N GLU A 45 11.54 -0.65 1.02
CA GLU A 45 12.16 0.65 1.30
C GLU A 45 11.20 1.81 1.03
N LYS A 46 10.54 1.82 -0.12
CA LYS A 46 9.55 2.86 -0.48
C LYS A 46 8.36 2.88 0.46
N LEU A 47 7.86 1.72 0.87
CA LEU A 47 6.71 1.65 1.78
C LEU A 47 7.10 2.17 3.17
N ILE A 48 8.27 1.78 3.68
CA ILE A 48 8.80 2.29 4.97
C ILE A 48 8.98 3.81 4.88
N ALA A 49 9.65 4.29 3.83
CA ALA A 49 9.88 5.72 3.62
C ALA A 49 8.57 6.51 3.56
N ALA A 50 7.53 5.98 2.90
CA ALA A 50 6.22 6.63 2.83
C ALA A 50 5.41 6.54 4.13
N SER A 51 5.66 5.53 4.98
CA SER A 51 4.95 5.33 6.25
C SER A 51 5.46 6.19 7.39
N THR A 52 6.59 6.87 7.18
CA THR A 52 7.20 7.76 8.18
C THR A 52 6.92 9.21 7.78
N PRO A 53 6.47 10.07 8.70
CA PRO A 53 6.38 11.51 8.42
C PRO A 53 7.74 12.06 8.01
N GLN A 54 7.78 12.85 6.93
CA GLN A 54 8.93 13.66 6.56
C GLN A 54 8.66 15.09 7.05
N ASP A 55 9.06 15.37 8.29
CA ASP A 55 9.19 16.73 8.83
C ASP A 55 10.67 17.00 9.17
#